data_AF-A0A1E5UR20-F1
#
_entry.id   AF-A0A1E5UR20-F1
#
_cell.length_a   1.000
_cell.length_b   1.000
_cell.length_c   1.000
_cell.angle_alpha   90.00
_cell.angle_beta   90.00
_cell.angle_gamma   90.00
#
_symmetry.space_group_name_H-M   'P 1'
#
loop_
_entity.id
_entity.type
_entity.pdbx_description
1 polymer ?
#
loop_
_entity_poly.entity_id
_entity_poly.type
_entity_poly.pdbx_seq_one_letter_code
_entity_poly.pdbx_strand_id
1 'polypeptide(L)'
;MAARAIYTVLVCAAALLLALASPSAGLSLDTVREFLTREEDTIVFSLIERARYPLNRPAYDPIHLGDGDGAGPGRRLNASFAELFIRESEAVQSKAGRYQSLQEIPFFAYRVPFTLAPPFNFTRELYPAAAFVNLNDAIWSMYFNELLPVLANNGDDGNYAVTVDSDLACLQVLSRRINYGRYVAEVKFRGDQQTYTSLIKAKDRDALMKLLTSEAQEDVVKRRVEKKAIVFGQSITSDGPIETSVSNSSQANFKVDPSVVYKLYDQWVIPLTKQVEVEYLLHRLD
;
A
#
# COMPACT_ATOMS: atom_id res chain seq x y z
N MET A 1 20.70 43.63 31.41
CA MET A 1 20.14 42.29 31.73
C MET A 1 19.26 41.71 30.62
N ALA A 2 18.44 42.51 29.92
CA ALA A 2 17.56 42.04 28.85
C ALA A 2 18.27 41.40 27.62
N ALA A 3 19.42 41.92 27.19
CA ALA A 3 20.14 41.40 26.01
C ALA A 3 20.69 39.98 26.20
N ARG A 4 21.05 39.59 27.44
CA ARG A 4 21.51 38.23 27.74
C ARG A 4 20.38 37.21 27.67
N ALA A 5 19.17 37.58 28.10
CA ALA A 5 17.99 36.72 28.06
C ALA A 5 17.51 36.45 26.61
N ILE A 6 17.62 37.45 25.72
CA ILE A 6 17.26 37.28 24.30
C ILE A 6 18.24 36.32 23.61
N TYR A 7 19.53 36.38 23.94
CA TYR A 7 20.54 35.50 23.36
C TYR A 7 20.37 34.04 23.82
N THR A 8 20.04 33.79 25.09
CA THR A 8 19.74 32.43 25.58
C THR A 8 18.46 31.86 25.00
N VAL A 9 17.41 32.67 24.81
CA VAL A 9 16.16 32.21 24.17
C VAL A 9 16.38 31.86 22.70
N LEU A 10 17.19 32.65 21.96
CA LEU A 10 17.51 32.38 20.56
C LEU A 10 18.35 31.10 20.39
N VAL A 11 19.33 30.87 21.28
CA VAL A 11 20.18 29.66 21.27
C VAL A 11 19.38 28.42 21.69
N CYS A 12 18.48 28.53 22.67
CA CYS A 12 17.58 27.43 23.05
C CYS A 12 16.59 27.08 21.93
N ALA A 13 16.05 28.06 21.19
CA ALA A 13 15.17 27.80 20.06
C ALA A 13 15.91 27.12 18.89
N ALA A 14 17.16 27.53 18.61
CA ALA A 14 17.99 26.87 17.61
C ALA A 14 18.38 25.44 18.03
N ALA A 15 18.71 25.22 19.30
CA ALA A 15 19.00 23.88 19.83
C ALA A 15 17.75 22.98 19.86
N LEU A 16 16.56 23.54 20.09
CA LEU A 16 15.28 22.82 20.02
C LEU A 16 14.90 22.49 18.56
N LEU A 17 15.19 23.39 17.61
CA LEU A 17 15.04 23.12 16.16
C LEU A 17 16.01 22.05 15.67
N LEU A 18 17.24 22.01 16.19
CA LEU A 18 18.21 20.93 15.94
C LEU A 18 17.83 19.61 16.63
N ALA A 19 17.15 19.65 17.77
CA ALA A 19 16.67 18.46 18.48
C ALA A 19 15.36 17.88 17.91
N LEU A 20 14.55 18.69 17.22
CA LEU A 20 13.36 18.25 16.49
C LEU A 20 13.68 17.71 15.09
N ALA A 21 14.89 17.98 14.57
CA ALA A 21 15.46 17.22 13.47
C ALA A 21 15.98 15.89 14.04
N SER A 22 15.08 14.95 14.31
CA SER A 22 15.50 13.55 14.39
C SER A 22 16.29 13.26 13.11
N PRO A 23 17.56 12.82 13.17
CA PRO A 23 18.24 12.37 11.97
C PRO A 23 17.37 11.26 11.41
N SER A 24 16.75 11.49 10.24
CA SER A 24 16.03 10.42 9.57
C SER A 24 17.05 9.30 9.43
N ALA A 25 16.83 8.17 10.10
CA ALA A 25 17.65 6.99 9.89
C ALA A 25 17.67 6.77 8.37
N GLY A 26 18.85 6.97 7.77
CA GLY A 26 18.96 6.97 6.32
C GLY A 26 18.45 5.66 5.74
N LEU A 27 18.04 5.69 4.47
CA LEU A 27 17.63 4.49 3.76
C LEU A 27 18.66 3.36 3.92
N SER A 28 18.26 2.28 4.59
CA SER A 28 19.09 1.11 4.92
C SER A 28 18.25 -0.17 4.86
N LEU A 29 18.90 -1.33 4.90
CA LEU A 29 18.18 -2.61 4.86
C LEU A 29 17.28 -2.80 6.07
N ASP A 30 17.69 -2.30 7.24
CA ASP A 30 16.92 -2.42 8.48
C ASP A 30 15.70 -1.50 8.48
N THR A 31 15.84 -0.24 8.04
CA THR A 31 14.70 0.69 7.92
C THR A 31 13.69 0.21 6.88
N VAL A 32 14.16 -0.37 5.76
CA VAL A 32 13.28 -1.01 4.79
C VAL A 32 12.56 -2.21 5.39
N ARG A 33 13.27 -3.10 6.11
CA ARG A 33 12.66 -4.29 6.72
C ARG A 33 11.60 -3.92 7.76
N GLU A 34 11.89 -2.93 8.59
CA GLU A 34 10.95 -2.40 9.58
C GLU A 34 9.69 -1.85 8.91
N PHE A 35 9.86 -1.00 7.88
CA PHE A 35 8.74 -0.46 7.12
C PHE A 35 7.87 -1.57 6.52
N LEU A 36 8.47 -2.53 5.80
CA LEU A 36 7.74 -3.63 5.18
C LEU A 36 6.99 -4.48 6.20
N THR A 37 7.59 -4.73 7.37
CA THR A 37 6.95 -5.50 8.46
C THR A 37 5.73 -4.78 9.03
N ARG A 38 5.75 -3.45 9.11
CA ARG A 38 4.62 -2.65 9.57
C ARG A 38 3.50 -2.55 8.51
N GLU A 39 3.87 -2.50 7.24
CA GLU A 39 2.90 -2.55 6.14
C GLU A 39 2.18 -3.91 6.08
N GLU A 40 2.85 -5.01 6.46
CA GLU A 40 2.17 -6.31 6.61
C GLU A 40 1.01 -6.25 7.61
N ASP A 41 1.23 -5.61 8.77
CA ASP A 41 0.18 -5.48 9.79
C ASP A 41 -0.99 -4.66 9.24
N THR A 42 -0.67 -3.53 8.60
CA THR A 42 -1.67 -2.63 8.01
C THR A 42 -2.49 -3.34 6.94
N ILE A 43 -1.86 -4.14 6.07
CA ILE A 43 -2.56 -4.95 5.06
C ILE A 43 -3.55 -5.91 5.73
N VAL A 44 -3.09 -6.66 6.73
CA VAL A 44 -3.96 -7.64 7.41
C VAL A 44 -5.16 -6.94 8.07
N PHE A 45 -4.96 -5.80 8.74
CA PHE A 45 -6.06 -5.04 9.30
C PHE A 45 -7.02 -4.49 8.24
N SER A 46 -6.52 -3.93 7.14
CA SER A 46 -7.37 -3.45 6.05
C SER A 46 -8.21 -4.58 5.44
N LEU A 47 -7.64 -5.78 5.28
CA LEU A 47 -8.38 -6.95 4.78
C LEU A 47 -9.45 -7.42 5.77
N ILE A 48 -9.14 -7.43 7.07
CA ILE A 48 -10.11 -7.74 8.13
C ILE A 48 -11.28 -6.76 8.06
N GLU A 49 -11.03 -5.46 7.94
CA GLU A 49 -12.09 -4.46 7.86
C GLU A 49 -12.91 -4.62 6.58
N ARG A 50 -12.28 -4.87 5.43
CA ARG A 50 -13.02 -5.10 4.18
C ARG A 50 -13.87 -6.36 4.23
N ALA A 51 -13.39 -7.44 4.86
CA ALA A 51 -14.11 -8.71 4.96
C ALA A 51 -15.40 -8.63 5.81
N ARG A 52 -15.61 -7.54 6.56
CA ARG A 52 -16.85 -7.30 7.32
C ARG A 52 -18.06 -7.05 6.44
N TYR A 53 -17.85 -6.56 5.23
CA TYR A 53 -18.91 -6.21 4.28
C TYR A 53 -19.01 -7.30 3.21
N PRO A 54 -20.23 -7.62 2.74
CA PRO A 54 -20.38 -8.51 1.60
C PRO A 54 -19.81 -7.86 0.33
N LEU A 55 -19.88 -8.59 -0.78
CA LEU A 55 -19.35 -8.14 -2.04
C LEU A 55 -19.99 -6.82 -2.48
N ASN A 56 -21.28 -6.56 -2.20
CA ASN A 56 -21.89 -5.27 -2.51
C ASN A 56 -21.71 -4.88 -3.99
N ARG A 57 -22.00 -5.84 -4.89
CA ARG A 57 -21.77 -5.73 -6.35
C ARG A 57 -22.23 -4.42 -6.98
N PRO A 58 -23.39 -3.83 -6.63
CA PRO A 58 -23.82 -2.56 -7.22
C PRO A 58 -22.81 -1.40 -7.05
N ALA A 59 -21.90 -1.46 -6.08
CA ALA A 59 -20.85 -0.47 -5.92
C ALA A 59 -19.83 -0.46 -7.07
N TYR A 60 -19.69 -1.58 -7.79
CA TYR A 60 -18.67 -1.77 -8.83
C TYR A 60 -19.26 -1.79 -10.25
N ASP A 61 -20.57 -1.86 -10.38
CA ASP A 61 -21.24 -1.77 -11.68
C ASP A 61 -21.12 -0.35 -12.26
N PRO A 62 -20.93 -0.19 -13.59
CA PRO A 62 -20.89 1.13 -14.21
C PRO A 62 -22.19 1.91 -13.97
N ILE A 63 -22.07 3.17 -13.57
CA ILE A 63 -23.24 3.99 -13.26
C ILE A 63 -24.01 4.30 -14.54
N HIS A 64 -25.28 3.87 -14.56
CA HIS A 64 -26.24 4.26 -15.57
C HIS A 64 -27.05 5.44 -15.07
N LEU A 65 -26.68 6.66 -15.47
CA LEU A 65 -27.56 7.81 -15.28
C LEU A 65 -28.65 7.74 -16.37
N GLY A 66 -29.79 7.18 -15.98
CA GLY A 66 -31.03 7.18 -16.76
C GLY A 66 -31.95 8.30 -16.30
N ASP A 67 -32.57 8.97 -17.27
CA ASP A 67 -33.42 10.15 -17.09
C ASP A 67 -34.51 9.91 -16.04
N GLY A 68 -34.62 10.83 -15.08
CA GLY A 68 -35.88 11.04 -14.40
C GLY A 68 -36.94 11.35 -15.44
N ASP A 69 -37.99 10.52 -15.48
CA ASP A 69 -39.26 10.74 -16.15
C ASP A 69 -39.18 11.49 -17.51
N GLY A 70 -38.66 10.80 -18.53
CA GLY A 70 -38.87 11.14 -19.94
C GLY A 70 -37.98 12.25 -20.54
N ALA A 71 -36.98 11.82 -21.32
CA ALA A 71 -36.51 12.38 -22.60
C ALA A 71 -34.99 12.63 -22.70
N GLY A 72 -34.24 11.57 -23.03
CA GLY A 72 -32.88 11.67 -23.55
C GLY A 72 -32.18 10.31 -23.69
N PRO A 73 -31.11 10.19 -24.51
CA PRO A 73 -30.17 9.10 -24.36
C PRO A 73 -29.37 9.35 -23.07
N GLY A 74 -29.72 8.63 -22.00
CA GLY A 74 -29.07 8.73 -20.69
C GLY A 74 -27.55 8.72 -20.78
N ARG A 75 -26.89 9.62 -20.04
CA ARG A 75 -25.44 9.79 -20.08
C ARG A 75 -24.79 8.66 -19.27
N ARG A 76 -24.24 7.65 -19.94
CA ARG A 76 -23.42 6.62 -19.25
C ARG A 76 -22.15 7.27 -18.70
N LEU A 77 -22.03 7.31 -17.37
CA LEU A 77 -20.72 7.49 -16.76
C LEU A 77 -20.01 6.14 -16.88
N ASN A 78 -18.89 6.09 -17.59
CA ASN A 78 -18.09 4.87 -17.71
C ASN A 78 -17.24 4.63 -16.44
N ALA A 79 -17.84 4.82 -15.27
CA ALA A 79 -17.21 4.72 -13.96
C ALA A 79 -18.22 4.13 -12.97
N SER A 80 -17.74 3.27 -12.07
CA SER A 80 -18.54 2.72 -10.97
C SER A 80 -18.58 3.67 -9.77
N PHE A 81 -19.45 3.37 -8.79
CA PHE A 81 -19.46 4.13 -7.53
C PHE A 81 -18.10 4.05 -6.82
N ALA A 82 -17.47 2.88 -6.79
CA ALA A 82 -16.13 2.70 -6.22
C ALA A 82 -15.07 3.53 -6.95
N GLU A 83 -15.07 3.55 -8.29
CA GLU A 83 -14.12 4.34 -9.07
C GLU A 83 -14.25 5.84 -8.77
N LEU A 84 -15.49 6.35 -8.76
CA LEU A 84 -15.75 7.75 -8.42
C LEU A 84 -15.33 8.05 -6.98
N PHE A 85 -15.69 7.21 -6.02
CA PHE A 85 -15.34 7.41 -4.62
C PHE A 85 -13.82 7.48 -4.42
N ILE A 86 -13.07 6.55 -5.01
CA ILE A 86 -11.62 6.52 -4.91
C ILE A 86 -11.02 7.75 -5.58
N ARG A 87 -11.45 8.09 -6.80
CA ARG A 87 -10.94 9.25 -7.54
C ARG A 87 -11.15 10.57 -6.79
N GLU A 88 -12.33 10.81 -6.25
CA GLU A 88 -12.63 12.03 -5.50
C GLU A 88 -11.89 12.04 -4.14
N SER A 89 -11.76 10.88 -3.48
CA SER A 89 -10.97 10.74 -2.26
C SER A 89 -9.49 11.07 -2.48
N GLU A 90 -8.89 10.55 -3.54
CA GLU A 90 -7.51 10.86 -3.90
C GLU A 90 -7.32 12.34 -4.29
N ALA A 91 -8.33 12.97 -4.92
CA ALA A 91 -8.28 14.40 -5.21
C ALA A 91 -8.21 15.26 -3.93
N VAL A 92 -8.96 14.89 -2.89
CA VAL A 92 -8.90 15.53 -1.58
C VAL A 92 -7.53 15.28 -0.92
N GLN A 93 -7.05 14.05 -0.91
CA GLN A 93 -5.78 13.68 -0.30
C GLN A 93 -4.57 14.33 -1.02
N SER A 94 -4.67 14.52 -2.33
CA SER A 94 -3.68 15.24 -3.13
C SER A 94 -3.60 16.72 -2.73
N LYS A 95 -4.75 17.39 -2.54
CA LYS A 95 -4.79 18.75 -1.97
C LYS A 95 -4.20 18.80 -0.56
N ALA A 96 -4.33 17.72 0.22
CA ALA A 96 -3.73 17.60 1.55
C ALA A 96 -2.25 17.18 1.53
N GLY A 97 -1.60 17.11 0.36
CA GLY A 97 -0.16 16.86 0.24
C GLY A 97 0.27 15.39 0.35
N ARG A 98 -0.67 14.43 0.37
CA ARG A 98 -0.35 12.99 0.54
C ARG A 98 0.71 12.50 -0.45
N TYR A 99 0.56 12.85 -1.72
CA TYR A 99 1.43 12.39 -2.81
C TYR A 99 2.68 13.25 -3.02
N GLN A 100 3.00 14.14 -2.08
CA GLN A 100 4.32 14.79 -2.04
C GLN A 100 5.41 13.83 -1.56
N SER A 101 5.04 12.84 -0.73
CA SER A 101 5.88 11.72 -0.37
C SER A 101 5.96 10.74 -1.54
N LEU A 102 7.17 10.34 -1.93
CA LEU A 102 7.36 9.32 -2.97
C LEU A 102 6.91 7.92 -2.53
N GLN A 103 6.61 7.70 -1.25
CA GLN A 103 6.07 6.44 -0.75
C GLN A 103 4.60 6.23 -1.11
N GLU A 104 3.86 7.32 -1.37
CA GLU A 104 2.44 7.29 -1.72
C GLU A 104 2.30 7.53 -3.23
N ILE A 105 1.58 6.65 -3.93
CA ILE A 105 1.32 6.78 -5.38
C ILE A 105 -0.18 6.74 -5.63
N PRO A 106 -0.76 7.74 -6.31
CA PRO A 106 -2.20 7.76 -6.58
C PRO A 106 -2.58 6.72 -7.64
N PHE A 107 -3.78 6.16 -7.54
CA PHE A 107 -4.39 5.37 -8.63
C PHE A 107 -4.89 6.29 -9.76
N PHE A 108 -5.42 7.45 -9.40
CA PHE A 108 -5.87 8.46 -10.35
C PHE A 108 -4.98 9.68 -10.26
N ALA A 109 -4.21 9.94 -11.33
CA ALA A 109 -3.32 11.09 -11.42
C ALA A 109 -4.14 12.42 -11.45
N TYR A 110 -4.52 12.91 -10.28
CA TYR A 110 -5.14 14.21 -10.15
C TYR A 110 -4.04 15.28 -10.22
N ARG A 111 -4.03 16.05 -11.31
CA ARG A 111 -3.18 17.25 -11.41
C ARG A 111 -3.75 18.34 -10.52
N VAL A 112 -3.50 18.28 -9.21
CA VAL A 112 -3.73 19.46 -8.37
C VAL A 112 -2.50 20.36 -8.58
N PRO A 113 -2.66 21.59 -9.09
CA PRO A 113 -1.53 22.48 -9.38
C PRO A 113 -0.82 22.98 -8.11
N PHE A 114 -1.38 22.76 -6.93
CA PHE A 114 -0.80 23.15 -5.64
C PHE A 114 -1.30 22.26 -4.50
N THR A 115 -0.46 22.06 -3.48
CA THR A 115 -0.86 21.47 -2.19
C THR A 115 -1.35 22.58 -1.24
N LEU A 116 -2.30 22.26 -0.36
CA LEU A 116 -2.68 23.09 0.80
C LEU A 116 -1.86 22.73 2.04
N ALA A 117 -1.09 21.65 2.01
CA ALA A 117 -0.24 21.24 3.11
C ALA A 117 0.93 22.23 3.29
N PRO A 118 1.41 22.42 4.54
CA PRO A 118 2.66 23.13 4.78
C PRO A 118 3.81 22.54 3.94
N PRO A 119 4.69 23.39 3.38
CA PRO A 119 5.81 22.90 2.58
C PRO A 119 6.73 22.02 3.43
N PHE A 120 7.08 20.85 2.88
CA PHE A 120 8.02 19.93 3.50
C PHE A 120 9.02 19.40 2.46
N ASN A 121 10.29 19.38 2.82
CA ASN A 121 11.37 18.89 1.96
C ASN A 121 11.64 17.43 2.23
N PHE A 122 10.97 16.54 1.49
CA PHE A 122 11.25 15.10 1.56
C PHE A 122 12.67 14.79 1.09
N THR A 123 13.37 13.91 1.82
CA THR A 123 14.67 13.38 1.42
C THR A 123 14.53 12.63 0.10
N ARG A 124 15.39 12.97 -0.87
CA ARG A 124 15.44 12.28 -2.17
C ARG A 124 16.32 11.04 -2.07
N GLU A 125 15.73 9.95 -1.60
CA GLU A 125 16.46 8.69 -1.43
C GLU A 125 16.51 7.84 -2.70
N LEU A 126 15.55 8.02 -3.61
CA LEU A 126 15.43 7.30 -4.87
C LEU A 126 16.13 8.03 -6.02
N TYR A 127 16.55 7.27 -7.03
CA TYR A 127 17.09 7.81 -8.28
C TYR A 127 15.99 8.53 -9.08
N PRO A 128 16.19 9.79 -9.51
CA PRO A 128 15.10 10.58 -10.11
C PRO A 128 14.42 9.94 -11.32
N ALA A 129 15.17 9.33 -12.23
CA ALA A 129 14.60 8.72 -13.44
C ALA A 129 13.74 7.48 -13.12
N ALA A 130 14.06 6.76 -12.04
CA ALA A 130 13.37 5.55 -11.62
C ALA A 130 12.35 5.80 -10.48
N ALA A 131 12.31 7.01 -9.93
CA ALA A 131 11.51 7.34 -8.74
C ALA A 131 10.00 7.17 -8.97
N PHE A 132 9.53 7.19 -10.22
CA PHE A 132 8.10 7.15 -10.56
C PHE A 132 7.63 5.81 -11.14
N VAL A 133 8.44 4.76 -11.03
CA VAL A 133 7.98 3.38 -11.31
C VAL A 133 6.73 3.09 -10.48
N ASN A 134 5.68 2.60 -11.13
CA ASN A 134 4.35 2.45 -10.57
C ASN A 134 3.64 1.22 -11.18
N LEU A 135 3.12 0.33 -10.33
CA LEU A 135 2.29 -0.81 -10.75
C LEU A 135 0.82 -0.72 -10.30
N ASN A 136 0.30 0.48 -10.01
CA ASN A 136 -1.08 0.68 -9.54
C ASN A 136 -2.13 0.09 -10.48
N ASP A 137 -1.94 0.10 -11.79
CA ASP A 137 -2.89 -0.52 -12.73
C ASP A 137 -2.98 -2.05 -12.52
N ALA A 138 -1.84 -2.70 -12.30
CA ALA A 138 -1.78 -4.12 -11.99
C ALA A 138 -2.38 -4.43 -10.61
N ILE A 139 -2.13 -3.57 -9.62
CA ILE A 139 -2.67 -3.70 -8.27
C ILE A 139 -4.19 -3.52 -8.28
N TRP A 140 -4.69 -2.53 -9.02
CA TRP A 140 -6.12 -2.28 -9.20
C TRP A 140 -6.81 -3.50 -9.82
N SER A 141 -6.28 -3.99 -10.94
CA SER A 141 -6.81 -5.18 -11.62
C SER A 141 -6.81 -6.40 -10.70
N MET A 142 -5.69 -6.68 -10.03
CA MET A 142 -5.58 -7.79 -9.08
C MET A 142 -6.60 -7.66 -7.93
N TYR A 143 -6.73 -6.47 -7.36
CA TYR A 143 -7.61 -6.24 -6.23
C TYR A 143 -9.07 -6.58 -6.57
N PHE A 144 -9.61 -5.96 -7.62
CA PHE A 144 -11.03 -6.11 -7.97
C PHE A 144 -11.35 -7.44 -8.66
N ASN A 145 -10.44 -7.97 -9.49
CA ASN A 145 -10.72 -9.16 -10.30
C ASN A 145 -10.36 -10.47 -9.59
N GLU A 146 -9.36 -10.46 -8.71
CA GLU A 146 -8.81 -11.68 -8.10
C GLU A 146 -9.03 -11.73 -6.57
N LEU A 147 -8.62 -10.67 -5.85
CA LEU A 147 -8.65 -10.67 -4.39
C LEU A 147 -10.06 -10.47 -3.82
N LEU A 148 -10.78 -9.46 -4.30
CA LEU A 148 -12.08 -9.08 -3.77
C LEU A 148 -13.12 -10.23 -3.82
N PRO A 149 -13.23 -11.02 -4.92
CA PRO A 149 -14.17 -12.14 -4.99
C PRO A 149 -13.89 -13.28 -3.99
N VAL A 150 -12.63 -13.44 -3.55
CA VAL A 150 -12.26 -14.46 -2.55
C VAL A 150 -12.22 -13.91 -1.13
N LEU A 151 -12.14 -12.58 -0.98
CA LEU A 151 -12.12 -11.88 0.30
C LEU A 151 -13.53 -11.65 0.85
N ALA A 152 -14.48 -11.24 0.01
CA ALA A 152 -15.82 -10.83 0.41
C ALA A 152 -16.86 -11.92 0.11
N ASN A 153 -17.75 -12.18 1.06
CA ASN A 153 -18.88 -13.08 0.86
C ASN A 153 -19.86 -12.51 -0.17
N ASN A 154 -20.51 -13.36 -0.96
CA ASN A 154 -21.61 -12.91 -1.82
C ASN A 154 -22.73 -12.32 -0.96
N GLY A 155 -23.28 -11.19 -1.39
CA GLY A 155 -24.39 -10.53 -0.70
C GLY A 155 -24.41 -9.04 -1.00
N ASP A 156 -25.44 -8.39 -0.47
CA ASP A 156 -25.64 -6.96 -0.53
C ASP A 156 -26.29 -6.52 0.78
N ASP A 157 -25.61 -5.65 1.53
CA ASP A 157 -26.11 -5.09 2.79
C ASP A 157 -26.40 -3.58 2.69
N GLY A 158 -26.27 -3.00 1.49
CA GLY A 158 -26.48 -1.57 1.24
C GLY A 158 -25.39 -0.64 1.81
N ASN A 159 -24.38 -1.16 2.51
CA ASN A 159 -23.31 -0.37 3.14
C ASN A 159 -22.22 0.02 2.12
N TYR A 160 -22.61 0.53 0.96
CA TYR A 160 -21.71 0.80 -0.17
C TYR A 160 -20.57 1.77 0.19
N ALA A 161 -20.89 2.87 0.88
CA ALA A 161 -19.91 3.93 1.19
C ALA A 161 -18.75 3.41 2.05
N VAL A 162 -19.04 2.69 3.14
CA VAL A 162 -18.01 2.12 4.02
C VAL A 162 -17.31 0.91 3.38
N THR A 163 -17.98 0.23 2.45
CA THR A 163 -17.36 -0.83 1.64
C THR A 163 -16.27 -0.26 0.74
N VAL A 164 -16.57 0.77 -0.06
CA VAL A 164 -15.60 1.38 -0.98
C VAL A 164 -14.51 2.19 -0.25
N ASP A 165 -14.79 2.70 0.95
CA ASP A 165 -13.77 3.27 1.83
C ASP A 165 -12.78 2.21 2.32
N SER A 166 -13.29 1.01 2.67
CA SER A 166 -12.45 -0.14 3.03
C SER A 166 -11.66 -0.66 1.82
N ASP A 167 -12.24 -0.62 0.61
CA ASP A 167 -11.54 -0.92 -0.65
C ASP A 167 -10.38 0.06 -0.87
N LEU A 168 -10.63 1.37 -0.72
CA LEU A 168 -9.62 2.41 -0.82
C LEU A 168 -8.46 2.17 0.17
N ALA A 169 -8.78 1.84 1.43
CA ALA A 169 -7.78 1.54 2.44
C ALA A 169 -6.89 0.36 2.01
N CYS A 170 -7.49 -0.73 1.51
CA CYS A 170 -6.77 -1.90 0.98
C CYS A 170 -5.87 -1.53 -0.21
N LEU A 171 -6.42 -0.82 -1.20
CA LEU A 171 -5.70 -0.40 -2.40
C LEU A 171 -4.48 0.45 -2.07
N GLN A 172 -4.62 1.42 -1.16
CA GLN A 172 -3.54 2.32 -0.79
C GLN A 172 -2.42 1.62 -0.02
N VAL A 173 -2.74 0.73 0.91
CA VAL A 173 -1.71 -0.04 1.63
C VAL A 173 -1.01 -1.04 0.70
N LEU A 174 -1.75 -1.68 -0.22
CA LEU A 174 -1.16 -2.57 -1.23
C LEU A 174 -0.24 -1.81 -2.19
N SER A 175 -0.70 -0.66 -2.69
CA SER A 175 0.09 0.25 -3.52
C SER A 175 1.39 0.63 -2.83
N ARG A 176 1.31 1.12 -1.58
CA ARG A 176 2.49 1.52 -0.82
C ARG A 176 3.43 0.34 -0.60
N ARG A 177 2.93 -0.82 -0.14
CA ARG A 177 3.75 -2.02 0.12
C ARG A 177 4.46 -2.56 -1.12
N ILE A 178 3.76 -2.61 -2.25
CA ILE A 178 4.29 -3.17 -3.51
C ILE A 178 5.27 -2.19 -4.14
N ASN A 179 4.86 -0.92 -4.29
CA ASN A 179 5.72 0.10 -4.87
C ASN A 179 6.89 0.53 -3.97
N TYR A 180 6.90 0.11 -2.70
CA TYR A 180 8.09 0.21 -1.84
C TYR A 180 9.27 -0.62 -2.36
N GLY A 181 9.04 -1.53 -3.33
CA GLY A 181 10.09 -2.20 -4.09
C GLY A 181 11.15 -1.25 -4.65
N ARG A 182 10.81 0.02 -4.97
CA ARG A 182 11.80 1.05 -5.37
C ARG A 182 12.87 1.27 -4.30
N TYR A 183 12.47 1.35 -3.04
CA TYR A 183 13.37 1.53 -1.90
C TYR A 183 14.17 0.26 -1.60
N VAL A 184 13.54 -0.92 -1.73
CA VAL A 184 14.22 -2.22 -1.61
C VAL A 184 15.34 -2.33 -2.65
N ALA A 185 15.02 -2.04 -3.92
CA ALA A 185 15.98 -2.06 -5.02
C ALA A 185 17.10 -1.04 -4.83
N GLU A 186 16.80 0.18 -4.36
CA GLU A 186 17.82 1.19 -4.08
C GLU A 186 18.82 0.73 -3.02
N VAL A 187 18.35 0.13 -1.91
CA VAL A 187 19.23 -0.40 -0.86
C VAL A 187 20.07 -1.56 -1.39
N LYS A 188 19.46 -2.48 -2.14
CA LYS A 188 20.17 -3.62 -2.75
C LYS A 188 21.25 -3.16 -3.73
N PHE A 189 20.93 -2.20 -4.60
CA PHE A 189 21.89 -1.59 -5.52
C PHE A 189 23.07 -0.96 -4.78
N ARG A 190 22.80 -0.17 -3.72
CA ARG A 190 23.86 0.43 -2.90
C ARG A 190 24.75 -0.61 -2.23
N GLY A 191 24.19 -1.76 -1.84
CA GLY A 191 24.92 -2.85 -1.18
C GLY A 191 25.84 -3.65 -2.11
N ASP A 192 25.51 -3.78 -3.40
CA ASP A 192 26.32 -4.50 -4.39
C ASP A 192 26.30 -3.82 -5.77
N GLN A 193 26.87 -2.61 -5.84
CA GLN A 193 26.81 -1.81 -7.05
C GLN A 193 27.43 -2.50 -8.27
N GLN A 194 28.48 -3.30 -8.07
CA GLN A 194 29.21 -3.94 -9.18
C GLN A 194 28.32 -4.95 -9.90
N THR A 195 27.70 -5.88 -9.16
CA THR A 195 26.84 -6.91 -9.73
C THR A 195 25.62 -6.28 -10.41
N TYR A 196 24.90 -5.39 -9.71
CA TYR A 196 23.72 -4.75 -10.29
C TYR A 196 24.06 -3.87 -11.50
N THR A 197 25.16 -3.11 -11.47
CA THR A 197 25.56 -2.27 -12.62
C THR A 197 25.80 -3.10 -13.88
N SER A 198 26.43 -4.27 -13.75
CA SER A 198 26.66 -5.19 -14.87
C SER A 198 25.34 -5.64 -15.49
N LEU A 199 24.40 -6.12 -14.66
CA LEU A 199 23.10 -6.61 -15.10
C LEU A 199 22.20 -5.50 -15.68
N ILE A 200 22.22 -4.30 -15.08
CA ILE A 200 21.45 -3.14 -15.56
C ILE A 200 21.94 -2.70 -16.94
N LYS A 201 23.26 -2.62 -17.15
CA LYS A 201 23.84 -2.26 -18.46
C LYS A 201 23.53 -3.29 -19.54
N ALA A 202 23.49 -4.57 -19.17
CA ALA A 202 23.07 -5.64 -20.05
C ALA A 202 21.55 -5.68 -20.31
N LYS A 203 20.76 -4.91 -19.54
CA LYS A 203 19.28 -4.94 -19.52
C LYS A 203 18.74 -6.37 -19.29
N ASP A 204 19.45 -7.16 -18.49
CA ASP A 204 19.13 -8.57 -18.22
C ASP A 204 18.06 -8.69 -17.14
N ARG A 205 16.79 -8.63 -17.57
CA ARG A 205 15.63 -8.69 -16.68
C ARG A 205 15.56 -10.00 -15.89
N ASP A 206 15.88 -11.11 -16.53
CA ASP A 206 15.76 -12.45 -15.95
C ASP A 206 16.84 -12.69 -14.89
N ALA A 207 18.09 -12.26 -15.16
CA ALA A 207 19.15 -12.32 -14.17
C ALA A 207 18.86 -11.41 -12.97
N LEU A 208 18.30 -10.21 -13.17
CA LEU A 208 17.86 -9.34 -12.09
C LEU A 208 16.76 -10.02 -11.25
N MET A 209 15.72 -10.56 -11.89
CA MET A 209 14.64 -11.28 -11.20
C MET A 209 15.17 -12.46 -10.37
N LYS A 210 16.11 -13.24 -10.93
CA LYS A 210 16.76 -14.35 -10.24
C LYS A 210 17.59 -13.88 -9.04
N LEU A 211 18.37 -12.81 -9.21
CA LEU A 211 19.20 -12.23 -8.15
C LEU A 211 18.36 -11.69 -6.98
N LEU A 212 17.20 -11.12 -7.28
CA LEU A 212 16.29 -10.54 -6.28
C LEU A 212 15.47 -11.59 -5.53
N THR A 213 15.37 -12.81 -6.06
CA THR A 213 14.53 -13.88 -5.51
C THR A 213 15.24 -14.63 -4.40
N SER A 214 14.58 -14.72 -3.24
CA SER A 214 15.03 -15.55 -2.12
C SER A 214 13.85 -16.35 -1.60
N GLU A 215 13.66 -17.57 -2.13
CA GLU A 215 12.51 -18.42 -1.82
C GLU A 215 12.35 -18.64 -0.30
N ALA A 216 13.46 -18.83 0.42
CA ALA A 216 13.44 -18.98 1.87
C ALA A 216 12.92 -17.72 2.59
N GLN A 217 13.35 -16.52 2.16
CA GLN A 217 12.84 -15.29 2.75
C GLN A 217 11.38 -15.04 2.38
N GLU A 218 11.00 -15.32 1.13
CA GLU A 218 9.63 -15.20 0.65
C GLU A 218 8.69 -16.11 1.46
N ASP A 219 9.06 -17.36 1.73
CA ASP A 219 8.24 -18.25 2.57
C ASP A 219 8.12 -17.77 4.01
N VAL A 220 9.19 -17.23 4.59
CA VAL A 220 9.14 -16.61 5.92
C VAL A 220 8.15 -15.44 5.96
N VAL A 221 8.10 -14.59 4.93
CA VAL A 221 7.11 -13.50 4.85
C VAL A 221 5.70 -14.07 4.76
N LYS A 222 5.44 -15.02 3.85
CA LYS A 222 4.12 -15.63 3.64
C LYS A 222 3.58 -16.28 4.92
N ARG A 223 4.41 -17.05 5.62
CA ARG A 223 4.05 -17.68 6.91
C ARG A 223 3.83 -16.66 8.02
N ARG A 224 4.61 -15.58 8.03
CA ARG A 224 4.45 -14.51 9.04
C ARG A 224 3.11 -13.79 8.86
N VAL A 225 2.72 -13.44 7.64
CA VAL A 225 1.44 -12.75 7.39
C VAL A 225 0.23 -13.65 7.62
N GLU A 226 0.34 -14.94 7.29
CA GLU A 226 -0.65 -15.95 7.65
C GLU A 226 -0.85 -16.02 9.18
N LYS A 227 0.25 -16.08 9.94
CA LYS A 227 0.19 -16.07 11.41
C LYS A 227 -0.39 -14.77 11.96
N LYS A 228 -0.08 -13.62 11.38
CA LYS A 228 -0.68 -12.33 11.75
C LYS A 228 -2.19 -12.34 11.52
N ALA A 229 -2.66 -12.87 10.39
CA ALA A 229 -4.08 -13.03 10.10
C ALA A 229 -4.80 -13.92 11.11
N ILE A 230 -4.17 -15.03 11.53
CA ILE A 230 -4.68 -15.89 12.62
C ILE A 230 -4.83 -15.08 13.90
N VAL A 231 -3.78 -14.36 14.33
CA VAL A 231 -3.78 -13.64 15.61
C VAL A 231 -4.76 -12.46 15.60
N PHE A 232 -4.76 -11.63 14.55
CA PHE A 232 -5.62 -10.45 14.47
C PHE A 232 -7.08 -10.78 14.12
N GLY A 233 -7.29 -11.90 13.42
CA GLY A 233 -8.61 -12.36 12.98
C GLY A 233 -9.39 -13.17 14.02
N GLN A 234 -8.79 -13.53 15.15
CA GLN A 234 -9.48 -14.26 16.22
C GLN A 234 -10.59 -13.43 16.87
N SER A 235 -11.69 -14.11 17.18
CA SER A 235 -12.76 -13.56 18.02
C SER A 235 -12.42 -13.81 19.49
N ILE A 236 -12.40 -12.75 20.29
CA ILE A 236 -12.12 -12.81 21.73
C ILE A 236 -13.45 -12.72 22.46
N THR A 237 -13.70 -13.66 23.37
CA THR A 237 -14.84 -13.64 24.29
C THR A 237 -14.39 -13.29 25.70
N SER A 238 -15.32 -13.02 26.61
CA SER A 238 -15.01 -12.68 28.01
C SER A 238 -14.15 -13.74 28.72
N ASP A 239 -14.19 -14.99 28.27
CA ASP A 239 -13.43 -16.12 28.83
C ASP A 239 -12.08 -16.37 28.14
N GLY A 240 -11.64 -15.46 27.26
CA GLY A 240 -10.40 -15.57 26.48
C GLY A 240 -10.64 -15.82 24.98
N PRO A 241 -9.57 -16.10 24.20
CA PRO A 241 -9.70 -16.53 22.81
C PRO A 241 -10.57 -17.78 22.74
N ILE A 242 -11.51 -17.84 21.79
CA ILE A 242 -12.29 -19.06 21.56
C ILE A 242 -11.30 -20.17 21.15
N GLU A 243 -11.03 -21.13 22.04
CA GLU A 243 -10.21 -22.29 21.73
C GLU A 243 -10.93 -23.13 20.67
N THR A 244 -10.37 -23.15 19.47
CA THR A 244 -10.82 -24.00 18.37
C THR A 244 -10.39 -25.44 18.67
N SER A 245 -11.15 -26.11 19.53
CA SER A 245 -10.98 -27.54 19.78
C SER A 245 -11.12 -28.31 18.47
N VAL A 246 -10.23 -29.29 18.27
CA VAL A 246 -10.15 -30.17 17.10
C VAL A 246 -11.36 -31.11 17.08
N SER A 247 -12.53 -30.56 16.78
CA SER A 247 -13.74 -31.32 16.51
C SER A 247 -14.28 -30.86 15.15
N ASN A 248 -14.22 -31.80 14.21
CA ASN A 248 -14.60 -31.65 12.82
C ASN A 248 -16.04 -31.13 12.69
N SER A 249 -16.27 -29.83 12.51
CA SER A 249 -17.41 -29.23 11.74
C SER A 249 -17.67 -27.73 11.95
N SER A 250 -16.93 -27.01 12.81
CA SER A 250 -17.06 -25.53 12.88
C SER A 250 -15.79 -24.87 12.36
N GLN A 251 -15.86 -24.29 11.15
CA GLN A 251 -14.86 -23.36 10.63
C GLN A 251 -14.40 -22.43 11.77
N ALA A 252 -13.10 -22.39 12.03
CA ALA A 252 -12.53 -21.38 12.89
C ALA A 252 -12.99 -20.01 12.34
N ASN A 253 -13.83 -19.29 13.09
CA ASN A 253 -14.40 -18.01 12.68
C ASN A 253 -13.31 -16.92 12.75
N PHE A 254 -12.38 -16.95 11.80
CA PHE A 254 -11.44 -15.87 11.56
C PHE A 254 -12.15 -14.74 10.81
N LYS A 255 -11.93 -13.49 11.21
CA LYS A 255 -12.48 -12.32 10.52
C LYS A 255 -12.00 -12.20 9.07
N VAL A 256 -10.85 -12.78 8.75
CA VAL A 256 -10.33 -12.98 7.39
C VAL A 256 -9.71 -14.38 7.33
N ASP A 257 -9.93 -15.12 6.24
CA ASP A 257 -9.29 -16.42 6.06
C ASP A 257 -7.76 -16.25 5.94
N PRO A 258 -6.96 -16.83 6.87
CA PRO A 258 -5.50 -16.73 6.82
C PRO A 258 -4.89 -17.25 5.51
N SER A 259 -5.54 -18.22 4.87
CA SER A 259 -5.08 -18.79 3.60
C SER A 259 -5.23 -17.80 2.44
N VAL A 260 -6.23 -16.90 2.48
CA VAL A 260 -6.38 -15.81 1.52
C VAL A 260 -5.22 -14.82 1.67
N VAL A 261 -4.80 -14.51 2.90
CA VAL A 261 -3.65 -13.63 3.17
C VAL A 261 -2.33 -14.27 2.70
N TYR A 262 -2.13 -15.57 2.94
CA TYR A 262 -0.97 -16.29 2.41
C TYR A 262 -0.91 -16.22 0.89
N LYS A 263 -2.03 -16.58 0.21
CA LYS A 263 -2.13 -16.55 -1.26
C LYS A 263 -1.93 -15.16 -1.82
N LEU A 264 -2.46 -14.13 -1.16
CA LEU A 264 -2.27 -12.75 -1.55
C LEU A 264 -0.78 -12.38 -1.64
N TYR A 265 -0.01 -12.80 -0.63
CA TYR A 265 1.42 -12.54 -0.62
C TYR A 265 2.19 -13.37 -1.65
N ASP A 266 1.84 -14.65 -1.79
CA ASP A 266 2.48 -15.59 -2.69
C ASP A 266 2.28 -15.23 -4.17
N GLN A 267 1.03 -14.94 -4.56
CA GLN A 267 0.66 -14.80 -5.96
C GLN A 267 0.78 -13.37 -6.47
N TRP A 268 0.65 -12.36 -5.60
CA TRP A 268 0.57 -10.97 -6.05
C TRP A 268 1.53 -10.02 -5.33
N VAL A 269 1.50 -9.91 -3.99
CA VAL A 269 2.30 -8.87 -3.30
C VAL A 269 3.80 -9.06 -3.53
N ILE A 270 4.34 -10.27 -3.31
CA ILE A 270 5.77 -10.53 -3.51
C ILE A 270 6.14 -10.45 -5.00
N PRO A 271 5.44 -11.12 -5.94
CA PRO A 271 5.76 -11.03 -7.36
C PRO A 271 5.70 -9.60 -7.92
N LEU A 272 4.67 -8.82 -7.60
CA LEU A 272 4.56 -7.43 -8.05
C LEU A 272 5.64 -6.55 -7.41
N THR A 273 6.01 -6.78 -6.14
CA THR A 273 7.13 -6.05 -5.52
C THR A 273 8.43 -6.31 -6.28
N LYS A 274 8.71 -7.56 -6.67
CA LYS A 274 9.90 -7.90 -7.46
C LYS A 274 9.86 -7.27 -8.86
N GLN A 275 8.69 -7.17 -9.49
CA GLN A 275 8.55 -6.43 -10.74
C GLN A 275 8.91 -4.95 -10.56
N VAL A 276 8.43 -4.29 -9.51
CA VAL A 276 8.83 -2.90 -9.18
C VAL A 276 10.34 -2.79 -8.99
N GLU A 277 10.95 -3.73 -8.26
CA GLU A 277 12.41 -3.74 -8.05
C GLU A 277 13.18 -3.83 -9.38
N VAL A 278 12.75 -4.72 -10.27
CA VAL A 278 13.36 -4.89 -11.59
C VAL A 278 13.19 -3.64 -12.46
N GLU A 279 11.96 -3.09 -12.58
CA GLU A 279 11.72 -1.86 -13.35
C GLU A 279 12.56 -0.70 -12.81
N TYR A 280 12.64 -0.55 -11.48
CA TYR A 280 13.46 0.48 -10.86
C TYR A 280 14.94 0.33 -11.22
N LEU A 281 15.50 -0.89 -11.12
CA LEU A 281 16.90 -1.16 -11.42
C LEU A 281 17.23 -0.91 -12.90
N LEU A 282 16.34 -1.28 -13.82
CA LEU A 282 16.55 -1.06 -15.25
C LEU A 282 16.70 0.42 -15.63
N HIS A 283 16.10 1.33 -14.86
CA HIS A 283 16.18 2.79 -15.02
C HIS A 283 17.17 3.47 -14.07
N ARG A 284 17.92 2.69 -13.27
CA ARG A 284 18.74 3.23 -12.17
C ARG A 284 20.02 3.95 -12.61
N LEU A 285 20.43 3.75 -13.86
CA LEU A 285 21.66 4.30 -14.45
C LEU A 285 21.38 5.24 -15.65
N ASP A 286 20.11 5.60 -15.87
CA ASP A 286 19.68 6.44 -17.01
C ASP A 286 20.14 7.89 -16.87
#